data_AF-A0A1V5LSX8-F1
#
_entry.id   AF-A0A1V5LSX8-F1
#
_cell.length_a   1.000
_cell.length_b   1.000
_cell.length_c   1.000
_cell.angle_alpha   90.00
_cell.angle_beta   90.00
_cell.angle_gamma   90.00
#
_symmetry.space_group_name_H-M   'P 1'
#
loop_
_entity.id
_entity.type
_entity.pdbx_description
1 polymer ?
#
loop_
_entity_poly.entity_id
_entity_poly.type
_entity_poly.pdbx_seq_one_letter_code
_entity_poly.pdbx_strand_id
1 'polypeptide(L)'
;MADGKATTRRGFLTHALRGLGVLAAGGAAAALARAGEEGTVWQIDPNLCISCDKCATECVVRPSAVKCVHAHALCGYCKLCFGYFESESIPDELAGTGAEFQRCPTDAIQRRFVEDPFYEYRIDEARCIGCALCVRGCTAYGNGSLFLQIRHDRCVNCNECAIAVACPAQAIRRVPADHPYLLKKTEAAE
;
A
#
# COMPACT_ATOMS: atom_id res chain seq x y z
N MET A 1 -8.32 54.32 -45.01
CA MET A 1 -8.83 53.54 -46.15
C MET A 1 -8.51 52.08 -45.86
N ALA A 2 -9.50 51.30 -45.43
CA ALA A 2 -9.33 49.88 -45.14
C ALA A 2 -9.60 49.07 -46.41
N ASP A 3 -8.56 48.43 -46.96
CA ASP A 3 -8.65 47.55 -48.12
C ASP A 3 -9.28 46.21 -47.68
N GLY A 4 -10.59 46.07 -47.89
CA GLY A 4 -11.32 44.84 -47.62
C GLY A 4 -11.10 43.81 -48.73
N LYS A 5 -9.96 43.12 -48.71
CA LYS A 5 -9.72 41.99 -49.63
C LYS A 5 -10.76 40.89 -49.41
N ALA A 6 -11.63 40.68 -50.41
CA ALA A 6 -12.59 39.60 -50.43
C ALA A 6 -11.89 38.25 -50.25
N THR A 7 -12.27 37.50 -49.21
CA THR A 7 -11.66 36.22 -48.89
C THR A 7 -11.95 35.23 -50.03
N THR A 8 -10.92 34.80 -50.74
CA THR A 8 -11.08 33.81 -51.81
C THR A 8 -11.46 32.45 -51.20
N ARG A 9 -12.24 31.63 -51.93
CA ARG A 9 -12.64 30.27 -51.50
C ARG A 9 -11.43 29.42 -51.06
N ARG A 10 -10.33 29.55 -51.80
CA ARG A 10 -9.04 28.90 -51.48
C ARG A 10 -8.43 29.45 -50.18
N GLY A 11 -8.51 30.76 -49.97
CA GLY A 11 -8.13 31.40 -48.71
C GLY A 11 -8.94 30.86 -47.53
N PHE A 12 -10.27 30.79 -47.64
CA PHE A 12 -11.13 30.23 -46.59
C PHE A 12 -10.78 28.77 -46.25
N LEU A 13 -10.62 27.90 -47.26
CA LEU A 13 -10.22 26.50 -47.07
C LEU A 13 -8.84 26.38 -46.39
N THR A 14 -7.91 27.25 -46.73
CA THR A 14 -6.55 27.24 -46.15
C THR A 14 -6.57 27.64 -44.67
N HIS A 15 -7.40 28.62 -44.30
CA HIS A 15 -7.57 29.03 -42.90
C HIS A 15 -8.34 27.97 -42.10
N ALA A 16 -9.34 27.32 -42.68
CA ALA A 16 -10.06 26.22 -42.04
C ALA A 16 -9.16 25.01 -41.77
N LEU A 17 -8.34 24.60 -42.75
CA LEU A 17 -7.35 23.53 -42.58
C LEU A 17 -6.31 23.84 -41.50
N ARG A 18 -5.82 25.10 -41.45
CA ARG A 18 -4.91 25.55 -40.39
C ARG A 18 -5.59 25.53 -39.02
N GLY A 19 -6.84 25.99 -38.93
CA GLY A 19 -7.63 25.95 -37.70
C GLY A 19 -7.83 24.52 -37.18
N LEU A 20 -8.18 23.59 -38.07
CA LEU A 20 -8.29 22.16 -37.76
C LEU A 20 -6.96 21.57 -37.30
N GLY A 21 -5.86 21.93 -37.98
CA GLY A 21 -4.52 21.49 -37.60
C GLY A 21 -4.11 21.96 -36.20
N VAL A 22 -4.40 23.21 -35.85
CA VAL A 22 -4.13 23.76 -34.51
C VAL A 22 -5.00 23.09 -33.45
N LEU A 23 -6.28 22.85 -33.72
CA LEU A 23 -7.18 22.14 -32.80
C LEU A 23 -6.75 20.68 -32.59
N ALA A 24 -6.36 19.99 -33.65
CA ALA A 24 -5.88 18.61 -33.57
C ALA A 24 -4.57 18.52 -32.78
N ALA A 25 -3.60 19.41 -33.06
CA ALA A 25 -2.33 19.45 -32.34
C ALA A 25 -2.54 19.82 -30.86
N GLY A 26 -3.39 20.80 -30.56
CA GLY A 26 -3.75 21.19 -29.20
C GLY A 26 -4.46 20.07 -28.44
N GLY A 27 -5.39 19.38 -29.09
CA GLY A 27 -6.09 18.21 -28.52
C GLY A 27 -5.15 17.04 -28.23
N ALA A 28 -4.24 16.74 -29.14
CA ALA A 28 -3.22 15.70 -28.95
C ALA A 28 -2.25 16.04 -27.81
N ALA A 29 -1.78 17.29 -27.74
CA ALA A 29 -0.92 17.75 -26.65
C ALA A 29 -1.62 17.68 -25.29
N ALA A 30 -2.91 18.06 -25.20
CA ALA A 30 -3.69 17.96 -23.98
C ALA A 30 -3.93 16.50 -23.55
N ALA A 31 -4.22 15.61 -24.49
CA ALA A 31 -4.39 14.18 -24.21
C ALA A 31 -3.10 13.55 -23.68
N LEU A 32 -1.95 13.89 -24.28
CA LEU A 32 -0.62 13.43 -23.82
C LEU A 32 -0.26 14.00 -22.44
N ALA A 33 -0.60 15.26 -22.17
CA ALA A 33 -0.38 15.87 -20.85
C ALA A 33 -1.22 15.18 -19.76
N ARG A 34 -2.47 14.77 -20.06
CA ARG A 34 -3.32 14.02 -19.13
C ARG A 34 -2.87 12.57 -18.96
N ALA A 35 -2.33 11.94 -20.00
CA ALA A 35 -1.80 10.58 -19.92
C ALA A 35 -0.58 10.47 -18.99
N GLY A 36 0.16 11.57 -18.79
CA GLY A 36 1.27 11.64 -17.83
C GLY A 36 0.87 11.95 -16.38
N GLU A 37 -0.39 12.30 -16.12
CA GLU A 37 -0.93 12.41 -14.75
C GLU A 37 -1.39 11.04 -14.24
N GLU A 38 -0.50 10.06 -14.24
CA GLU A 38 -0.72 8.86 -13.43
C GLU A 38 -0.77 9.31 -11.97
N GLY A 39 -1.97 9.29 -11.38
CA GLY A 39 -2.18 9.73 -10.01
C GLY A 39 -1.21 9.01 -9.09
N THR A 40 -0.66 9.71 -8.09
CA THR A 40 0.17 9.06 -7.08
C THR A 40 -0.63 8.79 -5.82
N VAL A 41 -0.31 7.68 -5.17
CA VAL A 41 -0.90 7.28 -3.89
C VAL A 41 0.21 7.09 -2.86
N TRP A 42 -0.16 7.18 -1.59
CA TRP A 42 0.76 6.91 -0.49
C TRP A 42 0.94 5.41 -0.27
N GLN A 43 2.18 4.95 -0.15
CA GLN A 43 2.48 3.56 0.21
C GLN A 43 3.63 3.47 1.23
N ILE A 44 3.62 2.41 2.03
CA ILE A 44 4.70 2.03 2.94
C ILE A 44 5.74 1.17 2.20
N ASP A 45 7.00 1.56 2.28
CA ASP A 45 8.16 0.75 1.94
C ASP A 45 8.46 -0.20 3.13
N PRO A 46 8.22 -1.52 2.98
CA PRO A 46 8.37 -2.47 4.08
C PRO A 46 9.84 -2.74 4.45
N ASN A 47 10.80 -2.32 3.63
CA ASN A 47 12.24 -2.47 3.92
C ASN A 47 12.76 -1.34 4.82
N LEU A 48 12.12 -0.18 4.79
CA LEU A 48 12.45 0.96 5.67
C LEU A 48 11.62 0.96 6.97
N CYS A 49 10.47 0.30 6.98
CA CYS A 49 9.55 0.33 8.12
C CYS A 49 10.15 -0.30 9.39
N ILE A 50 10.28 0.48 10.47
CA ILE A 50 10.77 0.02 11.78
C ILE A 50 9.67 -0.46 12.74
N SER A 51 8.44 -0.65 12.27
CA SER A 51 7.30 -1.12 13.09
C SER A 51 6.99 -0.26 14.33
N CYS A 52 6.98 1.06 14.15
CA CYS A 52 6.86 2.08 15.20
C CYS A 52 5.44 2.38 15.73
N ASP A 53 4.42 1.58 15.41
CA ASP A 53 2.99 1.72 15.79
C ASP A 53 2.19 2.96 15.32
N LYS A 54 2.83 4.08 14.97
CA LYS A 54 2.17 5.35 14.58
C LYS A 54 1.15 5.25 13.44
N CYS A 55 1.27 4.24 12.58
CA CYS A 55 0.27 3.98 11.53
C CYS A 55 -1.14 3.73 12.10
N ALA A 56 -1.25 3.21 13.32
CA ALA A 56 -2.52 2.97 13.99
C ALA A 56 -3.11 4.23 14.63
N THR A 57 -2.28 5.15 15.11
CA THR A 57 -2.71 6.33 15.90
C THR A 57 -2.88 7.59 15.06
N GLU A 58 -2.04 7.78 14.04
CA GLU A 58 -1.96 9.03 13.27
C GLU A 58 -2.83 9.03 12.00
N CYS A 59 -3.38 7.87 11.61
CA CYS A 59 -4.25 7.80 10.43
C CYS A 59 -5.57 8.54 10.67
N VAL A 60 -5.94 9.41 9.72
CA VAL A 60 -7.21 10.16 9.80
C VAL A 60 -8.44 9.26 9.61
N VAL A 61 -8.26 8.07 9.01
CA VAL A 61 -9.30 7.05 8.85
C VAL A 61 -9.26 6.09 10.03
N ARG A 62 -10.43 5.75 10.60
CA ARG A 62 -10.55 4.83 11.74
C ARG A 62 -11.52 3.66 11.41
N PRO A 63 -11.12 2.40 11.61
CA PRO A 63 -9.74 1.92 11.83
C PRO A 63 -8.80 2.31 10.69
N SER A 64 -7.50 2.42 10.97
CA SER A 64 -6.46 2.87 10.04
C SER A 64 -6.61 2.25 8.64
N ALA A 65 -6.31 3.04 7.60
CA ALA A 65 -6.17 2.54 6.23
C ALA A 65 -4.95 1.61 6.08
N VAL A 66 -4.02 1.62 7.04
CA VAL A 66 -2.88 0.72 7.08
C VAL A 66 -3.29 -0.64 7.65
N LYS A 67 -2.94 -1.72 6.97
CA LYS A 67 -3.18 -3.10 7.41
C LYS A 67 -1.90 -3.90 7.38
N CYS A 68 -1.84 -4.92 8.24
CA CYS A 68 -0.85 -5.97 8.10
C CYS A 68 -1.21 -6.81 6.87
N VAL A 69 -0.21 -7.11 6.05
CA VAL A 69 -0.28 -7.99 4.89
C VAL A 69 0.65 -9.16 5.12
N HIS A 70 0.22 -10.33 4.65
CA HIS A 70 0.96 -11.56 4.76
C HIS A 70 1.48 -12.01 3.39
N ALA A 71 2.79 -11.95 3.18
CA ALA A 71 3.42 -12.60 2.04
C ALA A 71 3.58 -14.10 2.33
N HIS A 72 2.56 -14.87 1.96
CA HIS A 72 2.52 -16.32 2.13
C HIS A 72 3.74 -17.03 1.51
N ALA A 73 4.28 -16.52 0.40
CA ALA A 73 5.47 -17.06 -0.27
C ALA A 73 6.76 -16.94 0.57
N LEU A 74 6.80 -16.03 1.55
CA LEU A 74 7.93 -15.85 2.47
C LEU A 74 7.73 -16.59 3.80
N CYS A 75 6.50 -17.03 4.09
CA CYS A 75 6.14 -17.52 5.40
C CYS A 75 6.65 -18.94 5.65
N GLY A 76 7.24 -19.17 6.83
CA GLY A 76 7.65 -20.50 7.28
C GLY A 76 6.54 -21.35 7.91
N TYR A 77 5.31 -20.84 8.01
CA TYR A 77 4.16 -21.52 8.62
C TYR A 77 4.45 -22.10 10.03
N CYS A 78 5.24 -21.37 10.83
CA CYS A 78 5.77 -21.88 12.09
C CYS A 78 4.68 -22.27 13.10
N LYS A 79 4.84 -23.40 13.79
CA LYS A 79 4.04 -23.75 14.98
C LYS A 79 4.07 -22.65 16.03
N LEU A 80 5.28 -22.14 16.30
CA LEU A 80 5.57 -21.00 17.17
C LEU A 80 5.88 -19.79 16.29
N CYS A 81 4.86 -18.99 15.99
CA CYS A 81 5.03 -17.75 15.24
C CYS A 81 5.16 -16.57 16.19
N PHE A 82 6.37 -16.01 16.27
CA PHE A 82 6.62 -14.76 16.97
C PHE A 82 5.98 -13.56 16.27
N GLY A 83 5.22 -13.69 15.18
CA GLY A 83 4.31 -12.63 14.73
C GLY A 83 2.95 -12.66 15.44
N TYR A 84 2.58 -13.83 15.97
CA TYR A 84 1.30 -14.09 16.62
C TYR A 84 1.42 -14.07 18.15
N PHE A 85 2.48 -14.66 18.71
CA PHE A 85 2.69 -14.74 20.16
C PHE A 85 3.55 -13.59 20.72
N GLU A 86 3.26 -13.11 21.94
CA GLU A 86 3.94 -11.95 22.53
C GLU A 86 5.39 -12.22 22.96
N SER A 87 5.74 -13.40 23.51
CA SER A 87 7.12 -13.76 23.89
C SER A 87 7.37 -15.29 23.90
N GLU A 88 8.63 -15.68 24.15
CA GLU A 88 9.22 -17.04 24.14
C GLU A 88 8.61 -18.04 25.15
N SER A 89 7.62 -17.63 25.94
CA SER A 89 7.04 -18.40 27.05
C SER A 89 5.98 -19.44 26.67
N ILE A 90 6.10 -20.14 25.54
CA ILE A 90 5.12 -21.18 25.14
C ILE A 90 5.83 -22.46 24.73
N PRO A 91 6.02 -23.41 25.66
CA PRO A 91 5.27 -24.69 25.68
C PRO A 91 5.09 -25.25 27.13
N ASP A 92 4.20 -26.21 27.47
CA ASP A 92 4.05 -27.55 26.90
C ASP A 92 2.71 -27.77 26.19
N GLU A 93 2.81 -28.20 24.94
CA GLU A 93 1.72 -28.55 24.02
C GLU A 93 0.77 -27.42 23.57
N LEU A 94 1.12 -26.14 23.82
CA LEU A 94 0.39 -24.89 23.49
C LEU A 94 -0.74 -24.51 24.47
N ALA A 95 -0.74 -25.08 25.68
CA ALA A 95 -1.88 -25.06 26.59
C ALA A 95 -2.44 -23.64 26.85
N GLY A 96 -3.67 -23.39 26.36
CA GLY A 96 -4.50 -22.26 26.77
C GLY A 96 -5.12 -21.43 25.65
N THR A 97 -4.45 -21.25 24.49
CA THR A 97 -4.96 -20.53 23.28
C THR A 97 -5.82 -19.27 23.54
N GLY A 98 -5.64 -18.62 24.68
CA GLY A 98 -6.42 -17.47 25.09
C GLY A 98 -5.87 -16.19 24.45
N ALA A 99 -6.68 -15.13 24.49
CA ALA A 99 -6.30 -13.83 23.93
C ALA A 99 -5.04 -13.24 24.61
N GLU A 100 -4.73 -13.67 25.83
CA GLU A 100 -3.60 -13.21 26.65
C GLU A 100 -2.21 -13.56 26.08
N PHE A 101 -2.11 -14.57 25.21
CA PHE A 101 -0.84 -14.91 24.55
C PHE A 101 -0.71 -14.26 23.17
N GLN A 102 -1.79 -13.66 22.67
CA GLN A 102 -1.78 -13.04 21.36
C GLN A 102 -1.14 -11.66 21.43
N ARG A 103 -0.16 -11.42 20.57
CA ARG A 103 0.41 -10.08 20.41
C ARG A 103 -0.58 -9.10 19.79
N CYS A 104 -1.50 -9.58 18.96
CA CYS A 104 -2.43 -8.69 18.27
C CYS A 104 -3.46 -8.14 19.27
N PRO A 105 -3.47 -6.82 19.57
CA PRO A 105 -4.35 -6.27 20.60
C PRO A 105 -5.84 -6.29 20.18
N THR A 106 -6.11 -6.52 18.89
CA THR A 106 -7.47 -6.58 18.35
C THR A 106 -7.86 -7.98 17.89
N ASP A 107 -7.03 -9.00 18.15
CA ASP A 107 -7.26 -10.39 17.71
C ASP A 107 -7.61 -10.44 16.21
N ALA A 108 -6.80 -9.74 15.43
CA ALA A 108 -6.92 -9.62 13.97
C ALA A 108 -6.12 -10.70 13.22
N ILE A 109 -5.54 -11.67 13.92
CA ILE A 109 -4.72 -12.73 13.31
C ILE A 109 -5.37 -14.06 13.66
N GLN A 110 -5.87 -14.76 12.65
CA GLN A 110 -6.46 -16.09 12.81
C GLN A 110 -5.39 -17.14 12.56
N ARG A 111 -5.21 -18.04 13.53
CA ARG A 111 -4.30 -19.17 13.43
C ARG A 111 -5.09 -20.43 13.05
N ARG A 112 -4.68 -21.10 11.97
CA ARG A 112 -5.30 -22.33 11.46
C ARG A 112 -4.27 -23.45 11.39
N PHE A 113 -4.62 -24.61 11.96
CA PHE A 113 -3.82 -25.82 11.81
C PHE A 113 -3.87 -26.33 10.36
N VAL A 114 -2.71 -26.69 9.81
CA VAL A 114 -2.60 -27.29 8.48
C VAL A 114 -2.20 -28.76 8.63
N GLU A 115 -1.00 -29.01 9.14
CA GLU A 115 -0.43 -30.33 9.48
C GLU A 115 0.65 -30.12 10.54
N ASP A 116 1.16 -31.13 11.25
CA ASP A 116 2.27 -30.90 12.18
C ASP A 116 3.61 -30.82 11.40
N PRO A 117 4.45 -29.78 11.62
CA PRO A 117 4.37 -28.69 12.60
C PRO A 117 3.82 -27.35 12.04
N PHE A 118 3.13 -27.35 10.90
CA PHE A 118 2.72 -26.17 10.15
C PHE A 118 1.35 -25.57 10.53
N TYR A 119 1.35 -24.25 10.70
CA TYR A 119 0.16 -23.44 10.96
C TYR A 119 0.10 -22.24 10.01
N GLU A 120 -1.09 -22.01 9.45
CA GLU A 120 -1.39 -20.84 8.63
C GLU A 120 -1.87 -19.68 9.52
N TYR A 121 -1.41 -18.47 9.21
CA TYR A 121 -1.83 -17.24 9.88
C TYR A 121 -2.54 -16.34 8.86
N ARG A 122 -3.78 -15.95 9.12
CA ARG A 122 -4.57 -15.06 8.25
C ARG A 122 -4.86 -13.75 8.95
N ILE A 123 -4.76 -12.64 8.23
CA ILE A 123 -5.07 -11.33 8.76
C ILE A 123 -6.53 -11.00 8.49
N ASP A 124 -7.30 -10.71 9.53
CA ASP A 124 -8.60 -10.07 9.45
C ASP A 124 -8.40 -8.56 9.35
N GLU A 125 -8.52 -8.02 8.14
CA GLU A 125 -8.32 -6.59 7.88
C GLU A 125 -9.39 -5.69 8.52
N ALA A 126 -10.59 -6.22 8.82
CA ALA A 126 -11.62 -5.44 9.50
C ALA A 126 -11.21 -5.17 10.96
N ARG A 127 -10.54 -6.14 11.60
CA ARG A 127 -10.04 -6.01 12.98
C ARG A 127 -8.63 -5.40 13.07
N CYS A 128 -7.83 -5.50 12.01
CA CYS A 128 -6.46 -4.98 12.01
C CYS A 128 -6.43 -3.45 12.07
N ILE A 129 -5.71 -2.88 13.03
CA ILE A 129 -5.56 -1.42 13.19
C ILE A 129 -4.24 -0.86 12.64
N GLY A 130 -3.37 -1.71 12.08
CA GLY A 130 -2.09 -1.26 11.51
C GLY A 130 -1.00 -0.89 12.52
N CYS A 131 -1.01 -1.48 13.73
CA CYS A 131 -0.06 -1.16 14.81
C CYS A 131 1.35 -1.78 14.66
N ALA A 132 1.59 -2.62 13.64
CA ALA A 132 2.88 -3.28 13.37
C ALA A 132 3.43 -4.23 14.46
N LEU A 133 2.72 -4.51 15.55
CA LEU A 133 3.24 -5.38 16.61
C LEU A 133 3.54 -6.81 16.10
N CYS A 134 2.68 -7.35 15.25
CA CYS A 134 2.93 -8.64 14.59
C CYS A 134 4.11 -8.60 13.61
N VAL A 135 4.24 -7.50 12.86
CA VAL A 135 5.36 -7.26 11.93
C VAL A 135 6.69 -7.25 12.68
N ARG A 136 6.73 -6.60 13.85
CA ARG A 136 7.94 -6.50 14.69
C ARG A 136 8.52 -7.87 15.02
N GLY A 137 7.75 -8.76 15.64
CA GLY A 137 8.31 -10.07 16.02
C GLY A 137 8.41 -11.06 14.85
N CYS A 138 7.61 -10.92 13.80
CA CYS A 138 7.84 -11.70 12.57
C CYS A 138 9.17 -11.32 11.90
N THR A 139 9.57 -10.05 11.97
CA THR A 139 10.86 -9.56 11.43
C THR A 139 12.02 -9.90 12.36
N ALA A 140 11.83 -9.84 13.68
CA ALA A 140 12.89 -10.09 14.65
C ALA A 140 13.27 -11.59 14.77
N TYR A 141 12.29 -12.49 14.66
CA TYR A 141 12.48 -13.93 14.96
C TYR A 141 11.96 -14.88 13.87
N GLY A 142 11.41 -14.35 12.78
CA GLY A 142 10.91 -15.14 11.67
C GLY A 142 11.45 -14.65 10.34
N ASN A 143 10.76 -15.00 9.26
CA ASN A 143 11.19 -14.67 7.90
C ASN A 143 10.74 -13.27 7.46
N GLY A 144 10.14 -12.46 8.35
CA GLY A 144 9.63 -11.13 8.00
C GLY A 144 8.49 -11.13 6.97
N SER A 145 7.70 -12.22 6.90
CA SER A 145 6.59 -12.40 5.95
C SER A 145 5.36 -11.52 6.24
N LEU A 146 5.27 -10.97 7.46
CA LEU A 146 4.27 -9.97 7.83
C LEU A 146 4.88 -8.56 7.68
N PHE A 147 4.17 -7.66 7.03
CA PHE A 147 4.55 -6.25 6.89
C PHE A 147 3.32 -5.35 6.73
N LEU A 148 3.47 -4.04 6.87
CA LEU A 148 2.36 -3.10 6.70
C LEU A 148 2.24 -2.62 5.26
N GLN A 149 1.00 -2.44 4.79
CA GLN A 149 0.68 -1.74 3.55
C GLN A 149 -0.52 -0.81 3.75
N ILE A 150 -0.57 0.27 2.97
CA ILE A 150 -1.72 1.17 2.88
C ILE A 150 -2.74 0.53 1.94
N ARG A 151 -3.97 0.32 2.42
CA ARG A 151 -5.07 -0.25 1.66
C ARG A 151 -5.79 0.87 0.90
N HIS A 152 -5.62 0.90 -0.42
CA HIS A 152 -6.14 1.98 -1.27
C HIS A 152 -7.67 1.98 -1.39
N ASP A 153 -8.33 0.85 -1.09
CA ASP A 153 -9.78 0.76 -0.93
C ASP A 153 -10.30 1.50 0.33
N ARG A 154 -9.41 1.83 1.26
CA ARG A 154 -9.74 2.51 2.53
C ARG A 154 -9.08 3.88 2.65
N CYS A 155 -7.94 4.07 2.01
CA CYS A 155 -7.17 5.29 2.04
C CYS A 155 -7.91 6.40 1.28
N VAL A 156 -8.15 7.52 1.94
CA VAL A 156 -8.77 8.72 1.32
C VAL A 156 -7.75 9.58 0.56
N ASN A 157 -6.54 9.07 0.35
CA ASN A 157 -5.41 9.70 -0.35
C ASN A 157 -5.19 11.17 0.08
N CYS A 158 -5.03 11.41 1.39
CA CYS A 158 -4.78 12.75 1.94
C CYS A 158 -3.66 13.46 1.16
N ASN A 159 -3.83 14.75 0.85
CA ASN A 159 -2.80 15.52 0.13
C ASN A 159 -1.46 15.47 0.86
N GLU A 160 -1.49 15.67 2.18
CA GLU A 160 -0.39 15.42 3.11
C GLU A 160 -0.79 14.28 4.06
N CYS A 161 -0.04 13.19 4.02
CA CYS A 161 -0.38 12.00 4.78
C CYS A 161 0.12 12.13 6.22
N ALA A 162 -0.79 12.21 7.19
CA ALA A 162 -0.44 12.35 8.61
C ALA A 162 0.48 11.22 9.12
N ILE A 163 0.24 9.97 8.72
CA ILE A 163 1.13 8.85 9.07
C ILE A 163 2.51 8.98 8.42
N ALA A 164 2.63 9.60 7.25
CA ALA A 164 3.91 9.83 6.58
C ALA A 164 4.73 10.90 7.31
N VAL A 165 4.08 12.02 7.67
CA VAL A 165 4.68 13.08 8.49
C VAL A 165 5.17 12.54 9.83
N ALA A 166 4.37 11.68 10.47
CA ALA A 166 4.70 11.13 11.77
C ALA A 166 5.71 9.96 11.73
N CYS A 167 6.01 9.38 10.55
CA CYS A 167 6.84 8.18 10.44
C CYS A 167 8.33 8.47 10.74
N PRO A 168 8.90 7.95 11.85
CA PRO A 168 10.29 8.21 12.22
C PRO A 168 11.31 7.62 11.25
N ALA A 169 10.93 6.55 10.52
CA ALA A 169 11.80 5.90 9.55
C ALA A 169 11.63 6.46 8.13
N GLN A 170 10.75 7.45 7.93
CA GLN A 170 10.42 8.00 6.61
C GLN A 170 10.06 6.91 5.58
N ALA A 171 9.41 5.84 6.05
CA ALA A 171 9.11 4.65 5.25
C ALA A 171 7.88 4.83 4.34
N ILE A 172 7.22 5.98 4.34
CA ILE A 172 5.99 6.22 3.57
C ILE A 172 6.29 7.23 2.46
N ARG A 173 6.00 6.85 1.22
CA ARG A 173 6.29 7.66 0.03
C ARG A 173 5.13 7.63 -0.97
N ARG A 174 5.15 8.57 -1.91
CA ARG A 174 4.28 8.54 -3.10
C ARG A 174 4.77 7.48 -4.08
N VAL A 175 3.85 6.71 -4.63
CA VAL A 175 4.08 5.72 -5.69
C VAL A 175 3.01 5.88 -6.78
N PRO A 176 3.26 5.44 -8.02
CA PRO A 176 2.25 5.40 -9.08
C PRO A 176 1.00 4.60 -8.65
N ALA A 177 -0.19 5.09 -8.97
CA ALA A 177 -1.45 4.42 -8.59
C ALA A 177 -1.71 3.11 -9.34
N ASP A 178 -1.08 2.90 -10.50
CA ASP A 178 -1.17 1.69 -11.31
C ASP A 178 -0.30 0.54 -10.74
N HIS A 179 0.78 0.87 -10.03
CA HIS A 179 1.66 -0.08 -9.33
C HIS A 179 1.84 0.32 -7.85
N PRO A 180 0.76 0.32 -7.05
CA PRO A 180 0.77 1.05 -5.80
C PRO A 180 1.33 0.25 -4.61
N TYR A 181 1.59 -1.05 -4.76
CA TYR A 181 2.02 -1.92 -3.67
C TYR A 181 3.52 -2.24 -3.73
N LEU A 182 4.21 -2.00 -2.60
CA LEU A 182 5.61 -2.33 -2.41
C LEU A 182 5.68 -3.60 -1.56
N LEU A 183 5.66 -4.76 -2.21
CA LEU A 183 5.65 -6.05 -1.52
C LEU A 183 7.08 -6.54 -1.25
N LYS A 184 7.29 -7.20 -0.11
CA LYS A 184 8.52 -7.99 0.09
C LYS A 184 8.50 -9.19 -0.87
N LYS A 185 9.60 -9.39 -1.58
CA LYS A 185 9.83 -10.53 -2.48
C LYS A 185 10.94 -11.42 -1.93
N THR A 186 10.92 -12.70 -2.27
CA THR A 186 12.11 -13.55 -2.24
C THR A 186 13.07 -13.11 -3.36
N GLU A 187 14.38 -13.22 -3.17
CA GLU A 187 15.40 -12.94 -4.20
C GLU A 187 15.23 -13.76 -5.49
N ALA A 188 14.37 -14.79 -5.51
CA ALA A 188 14.12 -15.67 -6.64
C ALA A 188 13.03 -15.19 -7.64
N ALA A 189 12.57 -13.93 -7.56
CA ALA A 189 11.51 -13.41 -8.43
C ALA A 189 12.02 -12.24 -9.31
N GLU A 190 12.86 -12.59 -10.27
CA GLU A 190 13.16 -11.80 -11.49
C GLU A 190 12.59 -12.51 -12.72
#